data_AF-A0A9Q0XE12-F1
#
_entry.id   AF-A0A9Q0XE12-F1
#
_cell.length_a   1.000
_cell.length_b   1.000
_cell.length_c   1.000
_cell.angle_alpha   90.00
_cell.angle_beta   90.00
_cell.angle_gamma   90.00
#
_symmetry.space_group_name_H-M   'P 1'
#
loop_
_entity.id
_entity.type
_entity.pdbx_description
1 polymer ?
#
loop_
_entity_poly.entity_id
_entity_poly.type
_entity_poly.pdbx_seq_one_letter_code
_entity_poly.pdbx_strand_id
1 'polypeptide(L)'
;MGSSHSMSQEIQELADKTGFTTDQIENLHRRFRQLSGDQPTIRKENFDRVPDLEFNPIRSKIVHAFFDKRNLQDPSEGLVDEINFEDFLTIMSNFRPIEMDMDEEQLGHFRKQKLKFLFHMYDEDSDGKISLQEYRNVKYRLGLFPLPIACPSFLLLTLILAVLCQVVQEMLSGNPHLEKESVRSIADGAMMEAASICVGQMEPDEVYEGITFEDFLKIWEGIDIETKMHVRFLTMEPIAICN
;
A
#
# COMPACT_ATOMS: atom_id res chain seq x y z
N MET A 1 -22.39 -28.67 19.70
CA MET A 1 -22.44 -27.28 20.21
C MET A 1 -20.99 -26.91 20.50
N GLY A 2 -20.33 -26.11 19.66
CA GLY A 2 -18.87 -25.86 19.77
C GLY A 2 -18.25 -25.08 18.60
N SER A 3 -18.92 -25.01 17.45
CA SER A 3 -18.39 -24.33 16.26
C SER A 3 -18.42 -22.79 16.34
N SER A 4 -19.39 -22.21 17.06
CA SER A 4 -19.54 -20.75 17.18
C SER A 4 -18.48 -20.11 18.08
N HIS A 5 -18.07 -20.81 19.16
CA HIS A 5 -17.10 -20.30 20.13
C HIS A 5 -15.67 -20.26 19.57
N SER A 6 -15.32 -21.23 18.70
CA SER A 6 -14.00 -21.31 18.07
C SER A 6 -13.77 -20.19 17.05
N MET A 7 -14.78 -19.86 16.25
CA MET A 7 -14.70 -18.79 15.25
C MET A 7 -14.62 -17.41 15.91
N SER A 8 -15.34 -17.19 17.01
CA SER A 8 -15.25 -15.93 17.76
C SER A 8 -13.88 -15.69 18.38
N GLN A 9 -13.17 -16.76 18.78
CA GLN A 9 -11.82 -16.65 19.34
C GLN A 9 -10.78 -16.35 18.26
N GLU A 10 -10.85 -17.02 17.10
CA GLU A 10 -9.96 -16.77 15.97
C GLU A 10 -10.11 -15.35 15.40
N ILE A 11 -11.34 -14.84 15.29
CA ILE A 11 -11.58 -13.46 14.87
C ILE A 11 -11.02 -12.45 15.89
N GLN A 12 -11.10 -12.75 17.19
CA GLN A 12 -10.53 -11.89 18.23
C GLN A 12 -9.00 -11.86 18.15
N GLU A 13 -8.35 -13.01 17.94
CA GLU A 13 -6.89 -13.08 17.77
C GLU A 13 -6.43 -12.27 16.54
N LEU A 14 -7.18 -12.33 15.44
CA LEU A 14 -6.93 -11.51 14.25
C LEU A 14 -7.14 -10.01 14.53
N ALA A 15 -8.17 -9.65 15.29
CA ALA A 15 -8.44 -8.27 15.71
C ALA A 15 -7.28 -7.71 16.55
N ASP A 16 -6.82 -8.48 17.54
CA ASP A 16 -5.72 -8.08 18.42
C ASP A 16 -4.40 -7.91 17.63
N LYS A 17 -4.15 -8.78 16.65
CA LYS A 17 -2.93 -8.74 15.82
C LYS A 17 -2.92 -7.55 14.85
N THR A 18 -4.07 -7.24 14.26
CA THR A 18 -4.15 -6.33 13.11
C THR A 18 -4.76 -4.98 13.46
N GLY A 19 -5.40 -4.87 14.62
CA GLY A 19 -6.17 -3.74 15.10
C GLY A 19 -7.43 -3.46 14.27
N PHE A 20 -7.91 -4.43 13.49
CA PHE A 20 -9.23 -4.33 12.87
C PHE A 20 -10.32 -4.72 13.88
N THR A 21 -11.47 -4.05 13.81
CA THR A 21 -12.67 -4.48 14.52
C THR A 21 -13.23 -5.76 13.89
N THR A 22 -14.03 -6.51 14.64
CA THR A 22 -14.74 -7.71 14.16
C THR A 22 -15.50 -7.44 12.86
N ASP A 23 -16.24 -6.33 12.79
CA ASP A 23 -17.03 -5.96 11.60
C ASP A 23 -16.12 -5.67 10.39
N GLN A 24 -14.97 -5.02 10.62
CA GLN A 24 -13.97 -4.79 9.56
C GLN A 24 -13.40 -6.11 9.06
N ILE A 25 -13.08 -7.06 9.96
CA ILE A 25 -12.58 -8.39 9.60
C ILE A 25 -13.61 -9.16 8.78
N GLU A 26 -14.89 -9.14 9.16
CA GLU A 26 -15.95 -9.81 8.38
C GLU A 26 -16.09 -9.20 6.97
N ASN A 27 -16.04 -7.88 6.86
CA ASN A 27 -16.07 -7.19 5.57
C ASN A 27 -14.85 -7.54 4.72
N LEU A 28 -13.65 -7.55 5.31
CA LEU A 28 -12.41 -7.94 4.65
C LEU A 28 -12.43 -9.40 4.22
N HIS A 29 -13.00 -10.30 5.02
CA HIS A 29 -13.16 -11.70 4.68
C HIS A 29 -14.06 -11.87 3.44
N ARG A 30 -15.16 -11.11 3.34
CA ARG A 30 -16.02 -11.11 2.14
C ARG A 30 -15.24 -10.70 0.88
N ARG A 31 -14.36 -9.70 0.99
CA ARG A 31 -13.53 -9.23 -0.14
C ARG A 31 -12.43 -10.19 -0.51
N PHE A 32 -11.77 -10.78 0.49
CA PHE A 32 -10.81 -11.85 0.29
C PHE A 32 -11.43 -12.99 -0.53
N ARG A 33 -12.63 -13.44 -0.16
CA ARG A 33 -13.37 -14.50 -0.88
C ARG A 33 -13.72 -14.10 -2.31
N GLN A 34 -14.11 -12.85 -2.55
CA GLN A 34 -14.37 -12.35 -3.90
C GLN A 34 -13.12 -12.38 -4.78
N LEU A 35 -11.99 -11.89 -4.26
CA LEU A 35 -10.72 -11.85 -4.97
C LEU A 35 -10.14 -13.26 -5.21
N SER A 36 -10.20 -14.13 -4.19
CA SER A 36 -9.72 -15.51 -4.27
C SER A 36 -10.59 -16.38 -5.19
N GLY A 37 -11.81 -15.95 -5.50
CA GLY A 37 -12.79 -16.79 -6.19
C GLY A 37 -13.24 -17.95 -5.31
N ASP A 38 -13.56 -17.64 -4.06
CA ASP A 38 -13.99 -18.58 -3.03
C ASP A 38 -12.94 -19.65 -2.64
N GLN A 39 -11.68 -19.38 -2.95
CA GLN A 39 -10.54 -20.19 -2.51
C GLN A 39 -10.04 -19.76 -1.12
N PRO A 40 -9.39 -20.65 -0.36
CA PRO A 40 -8.81 -20.33 0.95
C PRO A 40 -7.56 -19.44 0.87
N THR A 41 -6.94 -19.33 -0.31
CA THR A 41 -5.73 -18.53 -0.56
C THR A 41 -5.91 -17.65 -1.80
N ILE A 42 -5.14 -16.56 -1.87
CA ILE A 42 -5.02 -15.69 -3.05
C ILE A 42 -3.67 -15.96 -3.71
N ARG A 43 -3.66 -16.14 -5.03
CA ARG A 43 -2.47 -16.27 -5.87
C ARG A 43 -2.31 -15.04 -6.76
N LYS A 44 -1.15 -14.90 -7.40
CA LYS A 44 -0.85 -13.73 -8.25
C LYS A 44 -1.87 -13.55 -9.38
N GLU A 45 -2.36 -14.65 -9.94
CA GLU A 45 -3.33 -14.65 -11.05
C GLU A 45 -4.71 -14.14 -10.61
N ASN A 46 -5.05 -14.20 -9.32
CA ASN A 46 -6.29 -13.62 -8.82
C ASN A 46 -6.35 -12.10 -9.05
N PHE A 47 -5.20 -11.42 -9.08
CA PHE A 47 -5.11 -9.98 -9.37
C PHE A 47 -5.31 -9.66 -10.85
N ASP A 48 -5.32 -10.64 -11.76
CA ASP A 48 -5.69 -10.43 -13.17
C ASP A 48 -7.20 -10.12 -13.30
N ARG A 49 -7.99 -10.51 -12.30
CA ARG A 49 -9.45 -10.28 -12.27
C ARG A 49 -9.83 -8.88 -11.80
N VAL A 50 -8.85 -8.05 -11.41
CA VAL A 50 -9.05 -6.67 -10.96
C VAL A 50 -8.88 -5.75 -12.17
N PRO A 51 -9.96 -5.25 -12.80
CA PRO A 51 -9.86 -4.53 -14.08
C PRO A 51 -9.00 -3.27 -13.99
N ASP A 52 -9.06 -2.57 -12.86
CA ASP A 52 -8.28 -1.35 -12.62
C ASP A 52 -6.79 -1.61 -12.48
N LEU A 53 -6.38 -2.86 -12.23
CA LEU A 53 -4.98 -3.25 -12.24
C LEU A 53 -4.46 -3.54 -13.65
N GLU A 54 -5.30 -3.90 -14.62
CA GLU A 54 -4.88 -4.40 -15.95
C GLU A 54 -3.92 -3.44 -16.66
N PHE A 55 -4.20 -2.14 -16.60
CA PHE A 55 -3.39 -1.08 -17.21
C PHE A 55 -2.67 -0.21 -16.19
N ASN A 56 -2.62 -0.63 -14.92
CA ASN A 56 -2.02 0.17 -13.88
C ASN A 56 -0.48 0.12 -13.97
N PRO A 57 0.21 1.26 -14.09
CA PRO A 57 1.66 1.30 -14.27
C PRO A 57 2.44 0.75 -13.07
N ILE A 58 1.86 0.76 -11.87
CA ILE A 58 2.45 0.19 -10.65
C ILE A 58 1.88 -1.18 -10.29
N ARG A 59 1.08 -1.81 -11.17
CA ARG A 59 0.48 -3.13 -10.96
C ARG A 59 1.48 -4.15 -10.43
N SER A 60 2.62 -4.31 -11.11
CA SER A 60 3.62 -5.31 -10.74
C SER A 60 4.17 -5.08 -9.34
N LYS A 61 4.33 -3.81 -8.93
CA LYS A 61 4.79 -3.45 -7.58
C LYS A 61 3.75 -3.74 -6.52
N ILE A 62 2.47 -3.45 -6.80
CA ILE A 62 1.37 -3.76 -5.89
C ILE A 62 1.28 -5.27 -5.70
N VAL A 63 1.22 -6.03 -6.80
CA VAL A 63 1.17 -7.49 -6.74
C VAL A 63 2.40 -8.00 -5.99
N HIS A 64 3.62 -7.57 -6.34
CA HIS A 64 4.83 -7.98 -5.63
C HIS A 64 4.75 -7.76 -4.12
N ALA A 65 4.32 -6.57 -3.68
CA ALA A 65 4.23 -6.23 -2.27
C ALA A 65 3.28 -7.13 -1.46
N PHE A 66 2.24 -7.69 -2.09
CA PHE A 66 1.33 -8.64 -1.44
C PHE A 66 1.95 -10.03 -1.22
N PHE A 67 2.93 -10.42 -2.03
CA PHE A 67 3.57 -11.74 -1.93
C PHE A 67 4.97 -11.65 -1.29
N ASP A 68 5.44 -10.45 -0.96
CA ASP A 68 6.73 -10.23 -0.31
C ASP A 68 6.67 -10.62 1.16
N LYS A 69 7.47 -11.61 1.54
CA LYS A 69 7.55 -12.13 2.92
C LYS A 69 7.88 -11.07 3.95
N ARG A 70 8.65 -10.05 3.58
CA ARG A 70 9.01 -8.92 4.45
C ARG A 70 7.77 -8.11 4.86
N ASN A 71 6.73 -8.09 4.02
CA ASN A 71 5.45 -7.44 4.31
C ASN A 71 4.47 -8.35 5.06
N LEU A 72 4.73 -9.65 5.10
CA LEU A 72 3.97 -10.66 5.85
C LEU A 72 4.51 -10.88 7.27
N GLN A 73 5.52 -10.10 7.69
CA GLN A 73 6.23 -10.26 8.96
C GLN A 73 6.93 -11.62 9.09
N ASP A 74 7.24 -12.27 7.96
CA ASP A 74 8.05 -13.49 7.91
C ASP A 74 9.54 -13.12 8.00
N PRO A 75 10.34 -13.77 8.86
CA PRO A 75 11.76 -13.48 9.02
C PRO A 75 12.63 -13.91 7.83
N SER A 76 12.09 -14.63 6.85
CA SER A 76 12.77 -15.07 5.65
C SER A 76 12.55 -14.14 4.45
N GLU A 77 13.53 -14.10 3.55
CA GLU A 77 13.45 -13.32 2.31
C GLU A 77 12.77 -14.09 1.17
N GLY A 78 12.30 -13.33 0.17
CA GLY A 78 11.69 -13.86 -1.05
C GLY A 78 10.17 -13.71 -1.08
N LEU A 79 9.57 -14.39 -2.06
CA LEU A 79 8.13 -14.32 -2.32
C LEU A 79 7.44 -15.60 -1.87
N VAL A 80 6.20 -15.47 -1.38
CA VAL A 80 5.27 -16.60 -1.27
C VAL A 80 4.51 -16.79 -2.57
N ASP A 81 4.07 -18.01 -2.85
CA ASP A 81 3.25 -18.32 -4.03
C ASP A 81 1.77 -17.98 -3.82
N GLU A 82 1.31 -18.07 -2.58
CA GLU A 82 -0.07 -17.80 -2.18
C GLU A 82 -0.12 -17.18 -0.79
N ILE A 83 -1.13 -16.33 -0.55
CA ILE A 83 -1.39 -15.71 0.76
C ILE A 83 -2.73 -16.18 1.31
N ASN A 84 -2.78 -16.44 2.61
CA ASN A 84 -4.02 -16.78 3.30
C ASN A 84 -4.76 -15.51 3.78
N PHE A 85 -5.85 -15.68 4.54
CA PHE A 85 -6.63 -14.55 5.03
C PHE A 85 -5.90 -13.71 6.10
N GLU A 86 -5.12 -14.35 6.98
CA GLU A 86 -4.32 -13.65 8.00
C GLU A 86 -3.20 -12.81 7.36
N ASP A 87 -2.53 -13.35 6.35
CA ASP A 87 -1.53 -12.65 5.54
C ASP A 87 -2.16 -11.42 4.86
N PHE A 88 -3.35 -11.61 4.27
CA PHE A 88 -4.12 -10.52 3.66
C PHE A 88 -4.44 -9.43 4.68
N LEU A 89 -4.95 -9.78 5.86
CA LEU A 89 -5.21 -8.80 6.93
C LEU A 89 -3.94 -8.08 7.38
N THR A 90 -2.81 -8.81 7.47
CA THR A 90 -1.51 -8.23 7.82
C THR A 90 -1.10 -7.16 6.82
N ILE A 91 -1.25 -7.41 5.51
CA ILE A 91 -0.99 -6.41 4.48
C ILE A 91 -1.98 -5.24 4.58
N MET A 92 -3.28 -5.52 4.76
CA MET A 92 -4.32 -4.50 4.86
C MET A 92 -4.13 -3.59 6.09
N SER A 93 -3.54 -4.09 7.17
CA SER A 93 -3.28 -3.31 8.39
C SER A 93 -2.42 -2.06 8.13
N ASN A 94 -1.55 -2.10 7.11
CA ASN A 94 -0.72 -0.95 6.69
C ASN A 94 -1.55 0.21 6.10
N PHE A 95 -2.80 -0.04 5.69
CA PHE A 95 -3.70 0.97 5.10
C PHE A 95 -4.76 1.46 6.07
N ARG A 96 -4.69 1.05 7.34
CA ARG A 96 -5.60 1.57 8.37
C ARG A 96 -5.43 3.08 8.54
N PRO A 97 -6.52 3.81 8.84
CA PRO A 97 -6.44 5.20 9.28
C PRO A 97 -5.69 5.29 10.62
N ILE A 98 -5.32 6.50 11.01
CA ILE A 98 -4.84 6.80 12.36
C ILE A 98 -5.99 6.64 13.35
N GLU A 99 -5.73 6.06 14.51
CA GLU A 99 -6.64 6.07 15.64
C GLU A 99 -6.35 7.33 16.48
N MET A 100 -7.38 8.09 16.83
CA MET A 100 -7.23 9.43 17.44
C MET A 100 -6.64 9.42 18.86
N ASP A 101 -6.50 8.24 19.46
CA ASP A 101 -6.06 8.01 20.84
C ASP A 101 -4.64 7.43 20.95
N MET A 102 -3.92 7.27 19.82
CA MET A 102 -2.53 6.81 19.84
C MET A 102 -1.58 7.83 20.48
N ASP A 103 -0.64 7.35 21.28
CA ASP A 103 0.48 8.17 21.77
C ASP A 103 1.54 8.42 20.68
N GLU A 104 2.50 9.31 20.95
CA GLU A 104 3.53 9.70 19.98
C GLU A 104 4.46 8.53 19.60
N GLU A 105 4.71 7.59 20.51
CA GLU A 105 5.56 6.43 20.26
C GLU A 105 4.85 5.41 19.36
N GLN A 106 3.58 5.12 19.66
CA GLN A 106 2.70 4.29 18.84
C GLN A 106 2.52 4.89 17.45
N LEU A 107 2.28 6.20 17.35
CA LEU A 107 2.18 6.90 16.08
C LEU A 107 3.50 6.83 15.29
N GLY A 108 4.64 7.00 15.96
CA GLY A 108 5.96 6.83 15.35
C GLY A 108 6.19 5.42 14.79
N HIS A 109 5.79 4.38 15.53
CA HIS A 109 5.85 2.99 15.06
C HIS A 109 4.93 2.77 13.86
N PHE A 110 3.70 3.29 13.90
CA PHE A 110 2.72 3.15 12.82
C PHE A 110 3.18 3.85 11.53
N ARG A 111 3.74 5.05 11.64
CA ARG A 111 4.38 5.77 10.52
C ARG A 111 5.53 4.96 9.94
N LYS A 112 6.42 4.45 10.78
CA LYS A 112 7.58 3.65 10.35
C LYS A 112 7.15 2.36 9.65
N GLN A 113 6.10 1.71 10.13
CA GLN A 113 5.54 0.50 9.51
C GLN A 113 5.03 0.77 8.08
N LYS A 114 4.23 1.84 7.90
CA LYS A 114 3.74 2.28 6.59
C LYS A 114 4.88 2.60 5.62
N LEU A 115 5.87 3.35 6.08
CA LEU A 115 7.05 3.70 5.27
C LEU A 115 7.88 2.46 4.92
N LYS A 116 7.99 1.50 5.83
CA LYS A 116 8.70 0.24 5.57
C LYS A 116 7.98 -0.60 4.51
N PHE A 117 6.66 -0.69 4.57
CA PHE A 117 5.86 -1.33 3.52
C PHE A 117 6.09 -0.67 2.15
N LEU A 118 6.05 0.67 2.09
CA LEU A 118 6.33 1.40 0.85
C LEU A 118 7.76 1.16 0.37
N PHE A 119 8.73 1.14 1.27
CA PHE A 119 10.12 0.89 0.93
C PHE A 119 10.30 -0.48 0.25
N HIS A 120 9.77 -1.56 0.84
CA HIS A 120 9.81 -2.89 0.23
C HIS A 120 9.08 -2.97 -1.13
N MET A 121 8.12 -2.07 -1.38
CA MET A 121 7.46 -1.97 -2.68
C MET A 121 8.40 -1.40 -3.77
N TYR A 122 9.38 -0.58 -3.39
CA TYR A 122 10.38 -0.03 -4.30
C TYR A 122 11.61 -0.92 -4.48
N ASP A 123 12.13 -1.46 -3.37
CA ASP A 123 13.26 -2.39 -3.26
C ASP A 123 12.82 -3.81 -3.68
N GLU A 124 12.82 -4.06 -4.98
CA GLU A 124 12.35 -5.30 -5.60
C GLU A 124 13.33 -6.46 -5.40
N ASP A 125 14.64 -6.19 -5.39
CA ASP A 125 15.67 -7.22 -5.23
C ASP A 125 16.06 -7.50 -3.78
N SER A 126 15.49 -6.75 -2.83
CA SER A 126 15.67 -6.93 -1.39
C SER A 126 17.10 -6.66 -0.91
N ASP A 127 17.87 -5.84 -1.63
CA ASP A 127 19.24 -5.49 -1.25
C ASP A 127 19.30 -4.40 -0.15
N GLY A 128 18.13 -3.90 0.28
CA GLY A 128 18.00 -2.92 1.35
C GLY A 128 18.20 -1.47 0.89
N LYS A 129 18.23 -1.22 -0.43
CA LYS A 129 18.33 0.13 -1.00
C LYS A 129 17.53 0.24 -2.29
N ILE A 130 16.87 1.37 -2.50
CA ILE A 130 16.18 1.65 -3.75
C ILE A 130 17.20 2.18 -4.75
N SER A 131 17.60 1.33 -5.70
CA SER A 131 18.52 1.67 -6.77
C SER A 131 17.91 2.69 -7.74
N LEU A 132 18.78 3.37 -8.50
CA LEU A 132 18.34 4.29 -9.55
C LEU A 132 17.49 3.59 -10.62
N GLN A 133 17.77 2.31 -10.87
CA GLN A 133 17.04 1.52 -11.84
C GLN A 133 15.62 1.21 -11.37
N GLU A 134 15.46 0.83 -10.10
CA GLU A 134 14.13 0.58 -9.51
C GLU A 134 13.30 1.86 -9.46
N TYR A 135 13.92 2.98 -9.06
CA TYR A 135 13.27 4.28 -9.08
C TYR A 135 12.82 4.69 -10.50
N ARG A 136 13.72 4.53 -11.49
CA ARG A 136 13.44 4.83 -12.90
C ARG A 136 12.33 3.96 -13.46
N ASN A 137 12.34 2.66 -13.17
CA ASN A 137 11.32 1.73 -13.66
C ASN A 137 9.91 2.24 -13.35
N VAL A 138 9.70 2.87 -12.18
CA VAL A 138 8.40 3.46 -11.84
C VAL A 138 8.13 4.74 -12.61
N LYS A 139 9.13 5.62 -12.72
CA LYS A 139 9.03 6.88 -13.46
C LYS A 139 8.69 6.67 -14.94
N TYR A 140 9.34 5.72 -15.61
CA TYR A 140 9.10 5.39 -17.02
C TYR A 140 7.70 4.82 -17.24
N ARG A 141 7.23 3.94 -16.35
CA ARG A 141 5.89 3.33 -16.47
C ARG A 141 4.76 4.34 -16.27
N LEU A 142 4.98 5.38 -15.47
CA LEU A 142 4.03 6.47 -15.26
C LEU A 142 4.04 7.53 -16.37
N GLY A 143 4.89 7.40 -17.40
CA GLY A 143 4.92 8.34 -18.53
C GLY A 143 5.48 9.73 -18.19
N LEU A 144 6.23 9.86 -17.09
CA LEU A 144 6.75 11.13 -16.59
C LEU A 144 8.03 11.57 -17.33
N PHE A 145 7.90 12.06 -18.57
CA PHE A 145 8.99 12.66 -19.35
C PHE A 145 8.60 14.00 -20.00
N PRO A 146 9.48 15.03 -20.03
CA PRO A 146 10.77 15.18 -19.37
C PRO A 146 10.67 16.11 -18.15
N LEU A 147 10.66 15.56 -16.93
CA LEU A 147 10.85 16.37 -15.72
C LEU A 147 12.35 16.42 -15.36
N PRO A 148 12.92 17.61 -15.11
CA PRO A 148 14.31 17.76 -14.71
C PRO A 148 14.59 16.91 -13.47
N ILE A 149 15.75 16.25 -13.48
CA ILE A 149 16.22 15.32 -12.45
C ILE A 149 16.23 15.96 -11.04
N ALA A 150 16.24 17.30 -10.98
CA ALA A 150 16.32 18.11 -9.76
C ALA A 150 14.97 18.50 -9.11
N CYS A 151 13.81 18.16 -9.68
CA CYS A 151 12.50 18.32 -9.00
C CYS A 151 11.83 16.95 -8.79
N PRO A 152 11.29 16.67 -7.60
CA PRO A 152 11.95 15.75 -6.67
C PRO A 152 11.15 14.46 -6.48
N SER A 153 11.85 13.43 -6.00
CA SER A 153 11.33 12.14 -5.52
C SER A 153 9.96 12.21 -4.81
N PHE A 154 9.71 13.29 -4.07
CA PHE A 154 8.47 13.57 -3.36
C PHE A 154 7.20 13.47 -4.23
N LEU A 155 7.25 13.99 -5.47
CA LEU A 155 6.13 14.01 -6.40
C LEU A 155 5.72 12.62 -6.89
N LEU A 156 6.74 11.83 -7.19
CA LEU A 156 6.57 10.47 -7.66
C LEU A 156 6.04 9.59 -6.52
N LEU A 157 6.59 9.79 -5.32
CA LEU A 157 6.21 9.08 -4.11
C LEU A 157 4.75 9.35 -3.69
N THR A 158 4.30 10.61 -3.73
CA THR A 158 2.89 10.94 -3.42
C THR A 158 1.93 10.40 -4.46
N LEU A 159 2.29 10.45 -5.76
CA LEU A 159 1.48 9.88 -6.83
C LEU A 159 1.34 8.35 -6.69
N ILE A 160 2.45 7.65 -6.47
CA ILE A 160 2.45 6.19 -6.30
C ILE A 160 1.65 5.79 -5.06
N LEU A 161 1.78 6.56 -3.97
CA LEU A 161 0.98 6.34 -2.78
C LEU A 161 -0.52 6.51 -3.06
N ALA A 162 -0.93 7.56 -3.77
CA ALA A 162 -2.32 7.77 -4.14
C ALA A 162 -2.86 6.62 -5.01
N VAL A 163 -2.09 6.18 -6.02
CA VAL A 163 -2.47 5.07 -6.89
C VAL A 163 -2.54 3.75 -6.11
N LEU A 164 -1.60 3.51 -5.19
CA LEU A 164 -1.61 2.34 -4.32
C LEU A 164 -2.87 2.30 -3.46
N CYS A 165 -3.17 3.40 -2.75
CA CYS A 165 -4.37 3.52 -1.93
C CYS A 165 -5.65 3.33 -2.76
N GLN A 166 -5.70 3.90 -3.97
CA GLN A 166 -6.84 3.71 -4.85
C GLN A 166 -7.02 2.24 -5.25
N VAL A 167 -5.94 1.57 -5.69
CA VAL A 167 -6.02 0.15 -6.07
C VAL A 167 -6.44 -0.72 -4.90
N VAL A 168 -5.86 -0.52 -3.72
CA VAL A 168 -6.25 -1.26 -2.52
C VAL A 168 -7.71 -0.97 -2.18
N GLN A 169 -8.17 0.27 -2.31
CA GLN A 169 -9.57 0.61 -2.13
C GLN A 169 -10.48 -0.13 -3.10
N GLU A 170 -10.14 -0.23 -4.39
CA GLU A 170 -10.97 -0.94 -5.37
C GLU A 170 -10.97 -2.45 -5.18
N MET A 171 -9.80 -3.03 -4.86
CA MET A 171 -9.72 -4.42 -4.44
C MET A 171 -10.66 -4.73 -3.28
N LEU A 172 -10.86 -3.75 -2.39
CA LEU A 172 -11.76 -3.85 -1.25
C LEU A 172 -13.21 -3.39 -1.55
N SER A 173 -13.45 -2.54 -2.54
CA SER A 173 -14.78 -2.02 -2.87
C SER A 173 -15.60 -3.04 -3.69
N GLY A 174 -14.91 -3.87 -4.48
CA GLY A 174 -15.50 -4.85 -5.41
C GLY A 174 -16.45 -4.23 -6.45
N ASN A 175 -16.40 -2.91 -6.66
CA ASN A 175 -17.20 -2.23 -7.68
C ASN A 175 -16.37 -2.03 -8.95
N PRO A 176 -16.71 -2.65 -10.09
CA PRO A 176 -15.91 -2.59 -11.31
C PRO A 176 -16.09 -1.30 -12.13
N HIS A 177 -16.44 -0.17 -11.51
CA HIS A 177 -16.74 1.03 -12.29
C HIS A 177 -16.31 2.33 -11.60
N LEU A 178 -15.04 2.68 -11.79
CA LEU A 178 -14.61 4.07 -11.79
C LEU A 178 -13.91 4.35 -13.11
N GLU A 179 -14.42 5.33 -13.85
CA GLU A 179 -13.92 5.68 -15.16
C GLU A 179 -12.42 5.98 -15.13
N LYS A 180 -11.71 5.51 -16.16
CA LYS A 180 -10.28 5.71 -16.40
C LYS A 180 -9.82 7.18 -16.31
N GLU A 181 -10.75 8.13 -16.34
CA GLU A 181 -10.52 9.57 -16.15
C GLU A 181 -10.18 9.95 -14.69
N SER A 182 -10.60 9.17 -13.68
CA SER A 182 -10.36 9.48 -12.26
C SER A 182 -8.89 9.28 -11.87
N VAL A 183 -8.24 8.20 -12.33
CA VAL A 183 -6.80 7.95 -12.06
C VAL A 183 -5.93 9.03 -12.69
N ARG A 184 -6.30 9.49 -13.90
CA ARG A 184 -5.58 10.52 -14.65
C ARG A 184 -5.75 11.90 -14.01
N SER A 185 -6.97 12.24 -13.58
CA SER A 185 -7.23 13.52 -12.89
C SER A 185 -6.61 13.60 -11.49
N ILE A 186 -6.46 12.47 -10.78
CA ILE A 186 -5.70 12.38 -9.53
C ILE A 186 -4.20 12.60 -9.79
N ALA A 187 -3.66 11.99 -10.85
CA ALA A 187 -2.28 12.21 -11.27
C ALA A 187 -2.02 13.67 -11.65
N ASP A 188 -2.94 14.28 -12.40
CA ASP A 188 -2.85 15.68 -12.83
C ASP A 188 -3.01 16.67 -11.65
N GLY A 189 -3.89 16.37 -10.70
CA GLY A 189 -4.09 17.17 -9.47
C GLY A 189 -2.88 17.12 -8.53
N ALA A 190 -2.32 15.93 -8.29
CA ALA A 190 -1.10 15.77 -7.49
C ALA A 190 0.13 16.41 -8.15
N MET A 191 0.18 16.39 -9.48
CA MET A 191 1.23 17.05 -10.27
C MET A 191 1.16 18.59 -10.19
N MET A 192 -0.04 19.17 -10.15
CA MET A 192 -0.23 20.63 -10.12
C MET A 192 0.11 21.27 -8.77
N GLU A 193 -0.10 20.57 -7.65
CA GLU A 193 0.22 21.07 -6.30
C GLU A 193 1.74 21.10 -6.04
N ALA A 194 2.48 20.10 -6.52
CA ALA A 194 3.88 19.96 -6.18
C ALA A 194 4.85 20.67 -7.14
N ALA A 195 4.36 21.19 -8.27
CA ALA A 195 5.15 22.09 -9.12
C ALA A 195 5.57 23.39 -8.41
N SER A 196 4.95 23.73 -7.28
CA SER A 196 5.19 24.99 -6.56
C SER A 196 6.30 24.92 -5.49
N ILE A 197 6.85 23.75 -5.15
CA ILE A 197 7.57 23.57 -3.86
C ILE A 197 9.09 23.29 -3.98
N CYS A 198 9.65 23.03 -5.17
CA CYS A 198 10.91 22.27 -5.19
C CYS A 198 12.18 23.06 -5.57
N VAL A 199 13.11 23.13 -4.61
CA VAL A 199 14.55 23.43 -4.79
C VAL A 199 15.36 22.50 -3.87
N GLY A 200 16.40 21.83 -4.40
CA GLY A 200 17.42 21.11 -3.61
C GLY A 200 18.41 20.30 -4.46
N GLN A 201 19.72 20.50 -4.24
CA GLN A 201 20.85 20.20 -5.13
C GLN A 201 21.53 18.84 -4.87
N MET A 202 22.14 18.25 -5.91
CA MET A 202 23.06 17.11 -5.82
C MET A 202 24.42 17.53 -6.42
N GLU A 203 25.53 17.22 -5.76
CA GLU A 203 26.89 17.59 -6.22
C GLU A 203 27.36 16.67 -7.37
N PRO A 204 28.18 17.15 -8.32
CA PRO A 204 28.47 16.44 -9.57
C PRO A 204 29.28 15.14 -9.45
N ASP A 205 29.98 14.92 -8.33
CA ASP A 205 31.00 13.88 -8.19
C ASP A 205 30.60 12.71 -7.24
N GLU A 206 29.39 12.72 -6.69
CA GLU A 206 28.89 11.62 -5.86
C GLU A 206 28.39 10.44 -6.70
N VAL A 207 28.93 9.25 -6.44
CA VAL A 207 28.40 8.00 -6.99
C VAL A 207 27.10 7.68 -6.25
N TYR A 208 25.97 7.70 -6.96
CA TYR A 208 24.67 7.38 -6.39
C TYR A 208 24.58 5.89 -6.03
N GLU A 209 24.65 5.56 -4.74
CA GLU A 209 24.62 4.17 -4.27
C GLU A 209 23.20 3.59 -4.15
N GLY A 210 22.15 4.43 -4.17
CA GLY A 210 20.75 4.07 -3.93
C GLY A 210 20.16 4.83 -2.73
N ILE A 211 18.85 4.75 -2.51
CA ILE A 211 18.18 5.32 -1.32
C ILE A 211 18.06 4.21 -0.26
N THR A 212 18.76 4.34 0.86
CA THR A 212 18.60 3.44 2.02
C THR A 212 17.26 3.66 2.72
N PHE A 213 16.85 2.78 3.63
CA PHE A 213 15.62 3.00 4.40
C PHE A 213 15.73 4.25 5.29
N GLU A 214 16.89 4.54 5.86
CA GLU A 214 17.15 5.75 6.65
C GLU A 214 17.01 7.03 5.80
N ASP A 215 17.50 7.01 4.56
CA ASP A 215 17.31 8.13 3.64
C ASP A 215 15.87 8.25 3.17
N PHE A 216 15.17 7.12 2.99
CA PHE A 216 13.74 7.09 2.74
C PHE A 216 12.97 7.76 3.88
N LEU A 217 13.27 7.45 5.15
CA LEU A 217 12.63 8.11 6.29
C LEU A 217 12.82 9.63 6.26
N LYS A 218 14.03 10.13 5.96
CA LYS A 218 14.31 11.57 5.85
C LYS A 218 13.50 12.24 4.74
N ILE A 219 13.32 11.57 3.60
CA ILE A 219 12.50 12.08 2.48
C ILE A 219 11.04 12.29 2.91
N TRP A 220 10.55 11.46 3.84
CA TRP A 220 9.16 11.49 4.31
C TRP A 220 8.96 12.24 5.63
N GLU A 221 10.00 12.79 6.25
CA GLU A 221 9.92 13.44 7.58
C GLU A 221 8.94 14.63 7.62
N GLY A 222 8.75 15.32 6.48
CA GLY A 222 7.79 16.42 6.33
C GLY A 222 6.40 16.02 5.83
N ILE A 223 6.10 14.72 5.71
CA ILE A 223 4.80 14.21 5.27
C ILE A 223 4.15 13.41 6.40
N ASP A 224 2.92 13.78 6.74
CA ASP A 224 2.04 12.98 7.58
C ASP A 224 1.54 11.74 6.80
N ILE A 225 2.42 10.76 6.61
CA ILE A 225 2.15 9.53 5.82
C ILE A 225 0.89 8.82 6.30
N GLU A 226 0.62 8.88 7.60
CA GLU A 226 -0.53 8.28 8.26
C GLU A 226 -1.86 8.88 7.80
N THR A 227 -1.87 10.15 7.34
CA THR A 227 -3.05 10.80 6.76
C THR A 227 -3.19 10.51 5.27
N LYS A 228 -2.13 10.09 4.60
CA LYS A 228 -2.11 9.86 3.14
C LYS A 228 -2.24 8.39 2.76
N MET A 229 -1.61 7.49 3.52
CA MET A 229 -1.63 6.04 3.30
C MET A 229 -2.78 5.40 4.07
N HIS A 230 -4.01 5.73 3.72
CA HIS A 230 -5.20 5.09 4.28
C HIS A 230 -6.23 4.78 3.20
N VAL A 231 -7.08 3.80 3.47
CA VAL A 231 -8.19 3.42 2.59
C VAL A 231 -9.51 3.63 3.31
N ARG A 232 -10.39 4.44 2.73
CA ARG A 232 -11.68 4.80 3.35
C ARG A 232 -12.63 3.62 3.50
N PHE A 233 -12.49 2.61 2.65
CA PHE A 233 -13.26 1.38 2.82
C PHE A 233 -13.03 0.74 4.20
N LEU A 234 -11.81 0.85 4.75
CA LEU A 234 -11.50 0.35 6.09
C LEU A 234 -12.13 1.21 7.20
N THR A 235 -12.62 2.42 6.90
CA THR A 235 -13.31 3.30 7.87
C THR A 235 -14.83 3.17 7.84
N MET A 236 -15.42 2.41 6.91
CA MET A 236 -16.87 2.30 6.88
C MET A 236 -17.36 1.43 8.05
N GLU A 237 -17.86 2.08 9.10
CA GLU A 237 -18.89 1.46 9.94
C GLU A 237 -20.04 1.03 9.04
N PRO A 238 -20.67 -0.13 9.30
CA PRO A 238 -21.71 -0.66 8.44
C PRO A 238 -22.76 0.43 8.22
N ILE A 239 -23.05 0.75 6.94
CA ILE A 239 -24.27 1.48 6.60
C ILE A 239 -25.38 0.66 7.22
N ALA A 240 -26.02 1.20 8.26
CA ALA A 240 -27.24 0.66 8.80
C ALA A 240 -28.20 0.55 7.61
N ILE A 241 -28.40 -0.67 7.11
CA ILE A 241 -29.48 -0.96 6.21
C ILE A 241 -30.73 -0.75 7.07
N CYS A 242 -31.30 0.45 7.01
CA CYS A 242 -32.61 0.71 7.58
C CYS A 242 -33.58 -0.26 6.93
N ASN A 243 -34.16 -1.14 7.75
CA ASN A 243 -35.13 -2.17 7.39
C ASN A 243 -36.31 -1.64 6.60
#